data_AF-A0A9D6JV68-F1
#
_entry.id   AF-A0A9D6JV68-F1
#
_cell.length_a   1.000
_cell.length_b   1.000
_cell.length_c   1.000
_cell.angle_alpha   90.00
_cell.angle_beta   90.00
_cell.angle_gamma   90.00
#
_symmetry.space_group_name_H-M   'P 1'
#
loop_
_entity.id
_entity.type
_entity.pdbx_description
1 polymer ?
#
loop_
_entity_poly.entity_id
_entity_poly.type
_entity_poly.pdbx_seq_one_letter_code
_entity_poly.pdbx_strand_id
1 'polypeptide(L)'
;MLRLIGKIVFCSAITWALHRFAAVFDPGYAPIGLVFSAVFWGLLLAPHIVDFFPALKRRAEHDALMRWHGRYYSFDGHQLRFYKIEETVWIPQQDLRRILRPAWGERELRLLGADYAAIPETKEMGFTEAGLRQLLASRTAHRRANYQMIRFKRWLDTEALPNVKRLPSSAL
;
A
#
# COMPACT_ATOMS: atom_id res chain seq x y z
N MET A 1 -17.75 15.97 13.35
CA MET A 1 -17.43 17.32 12.85
C MET A 1 -18.16 18.42 13.62
N LEU A 2 -19.50 18.40 13.72
CA LEU A 2 -20.29 19.46 14.39
C LEU A 2 -19.85 19.76 15.84
N ARG A 3 -19.54 18.72 16.63
CA ARG A 3 -19.05 18.85 18.02
C ARG A 3 -17.66 19.51 18.13
N LEU A 4 -16.79 19.34 17.13
CA LEU A 4 -15.46 19.97 17.12
C LEU A 4 -15.57 21.46 16.79
N ILE A 5 -16.40 21.79 15.79
CA ILE A 5 -16.68 23.18 15.41
C ILE A 5 -17.27 23.95 16.58
N GLY A 6 -18.23 23.35 17.31
CA GLY A 6 -18.80 23.95 18.51
C GLY A 6 -17.75 24.23 19.60
N LYS A 7 -16.81 23.31 19.84
CA LYS A 7 -15.70 23.52 20.79
C LYS A 7 -14.77 24.65 20.35
N ILE A 8 -14.42 24.72 19.07
CA ILE A 8 -13.57 25.79 18.53
C ILE A 8 -14.26 27.15 18.70
N VAL A 9 -15.54 27.25 18.32
CA VAL A 9 -16.32 28.48 18.50
C VAL A 9 -16.39 28.90 19.96
N PHE A 10 -16.60 27.94 20.87
CA PHE A 10 -16.62 28.18 22.31
C PHE A 10 -15.26 28.68 22.85
N CYS A 11 -14.15 28.04 22.48
CA CYS A 11 -12.81 28.47 22.88
C CYS A 11 -12.47 29.87 22.33
N SER A 12 -12.85 30.16 21.09
CA SER A 12 -12.67 31.49 20.47
C SER A 12 -13.50 32.55 21.20
N ALA A 13 -14.76 32.25 21.57
CA ALA A 13 -15.61 33.15 22.34
C ALA A 13 -15.04 33.42 23.74
N ILE A 14 -14.55 32.40 24.44
CA ILE A 14 -13.88 32.56 25.74
C ILE A 14 -12.61 33.39 25.61
N THR A 15 -11.78 33.12 24.60
CA THR A 15 -10.54 33.87 24.36
C THR A 15 -10.85 35.35 24.11
N TRP A 16 -11.85 35.64 23.29
CA TRP A 16 -12.30 37.00 23.04
C TRP A 16 -12.84 37.67 24.31
N ALA A 17 -13.66 36.98 25.10
CA ALA A 17 -14.21 37.50 26.34
C ALA A 17 -13.12 37.80 27.38
N LEU A 18 -12.16 36.89 27.59
CA LEU A 18 -11.04 37.07 28.52
C LEU A 18 -10.10 38.19 28.08
N HIS A 19 -9.83 38.29 26.77
CA HIS A 19 -9.02 39.37 26.21
C HIS A 19 -9.69 40.73 26.41
N ARG A 20 -10.99 40.86 26.10
CA ARG A 20 -11.75 42.10 26.30
C ARG A 20 -11.86 42.47 27.77
N PHE A 21 -12.10 41.49 28.64
CA PHE A 21 -12.15 41.71 30.08
C PHE A 21 -10.82 42.23 30.64
N ALA A 22 -9.69 41.62 30.27
CA ALA A 22 -8.38 42.07 30.71
C ALA A 22 -8.04 43.49 30.18
N ALA A 23 -8.40 43.79 28.93
CA ALA A 23 -8.17 45.09 28.31
C ALA A 23 -8.99 46.24 28.91
N VAL A 24 -10.08 45.96 29.66
CA VAL A 24 -10.85 46.99 30.38
C VAL A 24 -10.07 47.57 31.56
N PHE A 25 -9.18 46.78 32.18
CA PHE A 25 -8.38 47.22 33.32
C PHE A 25 -7.13 48.01 32.87
N ASP A 26 -6.42 47.48 31.88
CA ASP A 26 -5.30 48.14 31.22
C ASP A 26 -5.10 47.47 29.84
N PRO A 27 -4.94 48.23 28.74
CA PRO A 27 -4.58 47.66 27.45
C PRO A 27 -3.35 46.73 27.50
N GLY A 28 -2.42 46.96 28.42
CA GLY A 28 -1.24 46.12 28.65
C GLY A 28 -1.54 44.73 29.22
N TYR A 29 -2.71 44.50 29.81
CA TYR A 29 -3.11 43.19 30.36
C TYR A 29 -3.79 42.28 29.33
N ALA A 30 -4.06 42.76 28.13
CA ALA A 30 -4.71 41.99 27.06
C ALA A 30 -4.01 40.63 26.72
N PRO A 31 -2.67 40.49 26.79
CA PRO A 31 -1.99 39.20 26.61
C PRO A 31 -2.26 38.20 27.75
N ILE A 32 -2.54 38.68 28.97
CA ILE A 32 -2.83 37.80 30.13
C ILE A 32 -4.10 36.99 29.88
N GLY A 33 -5.13 37.61 29.29
CA GLY A 33 -6.37 36.92 28.91
C GLY A 33 -6.15 35.77 27.91
N LEU A 34 -5.16 35.89 27.03
CA LEU A 34 -4.75 34.81 26.11
C LEU A 34 -4.07 33.65 26.84
N VAL A 35 -3.23 33.93 27.84
CA VAL A 35 -2.58 32.87 28.63
C VAL A 35 -3.62 32.06 29.40
N PHE A 36 -4.62 32.72 30.00
CA PHE A 36 -5.70 32.01 30.69
C PHE A 36 -6.61 31.22 29.74
N SER A 37 -6.84 31.71 28.53
CA SER A 37 -7.66 30.97 27.55
C SER A 37 -6.96 29.69 27.06
N ALA A 38 -5.62 29.62 27.09
CA ALA A 38 -4.85 28.45 26.70
C ALA A 38 -5.24 27.17 27.46
N VAL A 39 -5.68 27.29 28.72
CA VAL A 39 -6.17 26.15 29.53
C VAL A 39 -7.42 25.53 28.91
N PHE A 40 -8.36 26.36 28.42
CA PHE A 40 -9.58 25.89 27.77
C PHE A 40 -9.28 25.25 26.41
N TRP A 41 -8.35 25.83 25.64
CA TRP A 41 -7.84 25.22 24.42
C TRP A 41 -7.23 23.83 24.71
N GLY A 42 -6.37 23.73 25.72
CA GLY A 42 -5.76 22.48 26.15
C GLY A 42 -6.80 21.42 26.53
N LEU A 43 -7.71 21.72 27.46
CA LEU A 43 -8.69 20.74 27.95
C LEU A 43 -9.68 20.26 26.88
N LEU A 44 -10.16 21.16 26.01
CA LEU A 44 -11.21 20.82 25.05
C LEU A 44 -10.69 20.14 23.78
N LEU A 45 -9.44 20.43 23.38
CA LEU A 45 -8.80 19.87 22.18
C LEU A 45 -7.83 18.74 22.46
N ALA A 46 -7.30 18.58 23.69
CA ALA A 46 -6.38 17.50 24.01
C ALA A 46 -6.88 16.11 23.57
N PRO A 47 -8.15 15.71 23.82
CA PRO A 47 -8.63 14.40 23.36
C PRO A 47 -8.55 14.24 21.84
N HIS A 48 -8.89 15.29 21.09
CA HIS A 48 -8.83 15.25 19.62
C HIS A 48 -7.40 15.18 19.11
N ILE A 49 -6.47 15.89 19.74
CA ILE A 49 -5.04 15.84 19.37
C ILE A 49 -4.47 14.46 19.69
N VAL A 50 -4.78 13.91 20.88
CA VAL A 50 -4.33 12.59 21.33
C VAL A 50 -4.87 11.48 20.43
N ASP A 51 -6.11 11.57 19.97
CA ASP A 51 -6.71 10.57 19.09
C ASP A 51 -6.31 10.74 17.60
N PHE A 52 -5.98 11.97 17.19
CA PHE A 52 -5.65 12.27 15.80
C PHE A 52 -4.36 11.58 15.34
N PHE A 53 -3.28 11.65 16.11
CA PHE A 53 -2.00 11.07 15.70
C PHE A 53 -2.03 9.53 15.57
N PRO A 54 -2.61 8.76 16.51
CA PRO A 54 -2.78 7.33 16.35
C PRO A 54 -3.70 6.98 15.18
N ALA A 55 -4.79 7.72 14.96
CA ALA A 55 -5.68 7.48 13.83
C ALA A 55 -4.96 7.73 12.49
N LEU A 56 -4.17 8.81 12.40
CA LEU A 56 -3.34 9.12 11.24
C LEU A 56 -2.28 8.03 11.00
N LYS A 57 -1.59 7.59 12.06
CA LYS A 57 -0.61 6.51 11.99
C LYS A 57 -1.24 5.21 11.50
N ARG A 58 -2.35 4.78 12.11
CA ARG A 58 -3.05 3.56 11.70
C ARG A 58 -3.51 3.63 10.25
N ARG A 59 -3.98 4.80 9.80
CA ARG A 59 -4.39 4.99 8.41
C ARG A 59 -3.21 4.96 7.46
N ALA A 60 -2.09 5.59 7.80
CA ALA A 60 -0.87 5.53 7.01
C ALA A 60 -0.30 4.10 6.94
N GLU A 61 -0.28 3.38 8.06
CA GLU A 61 0.10 1.96 8.12
C GLU A 61 -0.85 1.11 7.28
N HIS A 62 -2.16 1.33 7.40
CA HIS A 62 -3.15 0.63 6.59
C HIS A 62 -2.98 0.90 5.11
N ASP A 63 -2.80 2.15 4.68
CA ASP A 63 -2.62 2.52 3.27
C ASP A 63 -1.30 1.96 2.72
N ALA A 64 -0.22 1.98 3.51
CA ALA A 64 1.07 1.39 3.13
C ALA A 64 0.97 -0.14 3.01
N LEU A 65 0.33 -0.79 3.99
CA LEU A 65 0.12 -2.23 4.00
C LEU A 65 -0.87 -2.67 2.92
N MET A 66 -1.90 -1.89 2.61
CA MET A 66 -2.86 -2.16 1.53
C MET A 66 -2.20 -2.12 0.16
N ARG A 67 -1.25 -1.21 -0.07
CA ARG A 67 -0.42 -1.23 -1.30
C ARG A 67 0.44 -2.48 -1.43
N TRP A 68 0.72 -3.17 -0.32
CA TRP A 68 1.51 -4.40 -0.27
C TRP A 68 0.65 -5.67 -0.21
N HIS A 69 -0.54 -5.60 0.41
CA HIS A 69 -1.40 -6.75 0.64
C HIS A 69 -1.94 -7.27 -0.70
N GLY A 70 -1.54 -8.50 -1.03
CA GLY A 70 -2.03 -9.20 -2.20
C GLY A 70 -1.23 -9.01 -3.49
N ARG A 71 -0.36 -7.98 -3.56
CA ARG A 71 0.57 -7.79 -4.69
C ARG A 71 1.87 -8.55 -4.52
N TYR A 72 2.31 -8.84 -3.29
CA TYR A 72 3.63 -9.44 -3.03
C TYR A 72 3.51 -10.84 -2.43
N TYR A 73 4.19 -11.82 -3.04
CA TYR A 73 4.33 -13.17 -2.49
C TYR A 73 5.80 -13.55 -2.41
N SER A 74 6.18 -14.30 -1.39
CA SER A 74 7.56 -14.74 -1.20
C SER A 74 7.76 -16.19 -1.65
N PHE A 75 8.77 -16.44 -2.48
CA PHE A 75 9.27 -17.77 -2.80
C PHE A 75 10.76 -17.83 -2.53
N ASP A 76 11.19 -18.76 -1.66
CA ASP A 76 12.61 -19.03 -1.39
C ASP A 76 13.42 -17.78 -0.99
N GLY A 77 12.82 -16.89 -0.19
CA GLY A 77 13.40 -15.63 0.24
C GLY A 77 13.34 -14.49 -0.79
N HIS A 78 12.81 -14.74 -1.99
CA HIS A 78 12.58 -13.72 -3.01
C HIS A 78 11.14 -13.22 -3.01
N GLN A 79 10.95 -11.91 -3.03
CA GLN A 79 9.63 -11.30 -3.23
C GLN A 79 9.30 -11.22 -4.72
N LEU A 80 8.13 -11.73 -5.10
CA LEU A 80 7.54 -11.57 -6.41
C LEU A 80 6.32 -10.68 -6.33
N ARG A 81 6.20 -9.78 -7.31
CA ARG A 81 5.01 -8.98 -7.52
C ARG A 81 4.04 -9.66 -8.49
N PHE A 82 2.76 -9.52 -8.20
CA PHE A 82 1.65 -9.97 -9.02
C PHE A 82 0.74 -8.76 -9.27
N TYR A 83 0.44 -8.50 -10.53
CA TYR A 83 -0.46 -7.44 -10.96
C TYR A 83 -1.69 -8.11 -11.55
N LYS A 84 -2.85 -7.97 -10.91
CA LYS A 84 -4.12 -8.44 -11.47
C LYS A 84 -4.76 -7.27 -12.18
N ILE A 85 -4.77 -7.32 -13.50
CA ILE A 85 -5.35 -6.27 -14.36
C ILE A 85 -6.49 -6.94 -15.12
N GLU A 86 -7.70 -6.44 -14.89
CA GLU A 86 -8.95 -7.10 -15.30
C GLU A 86 -9.02 -8.51 -14.69
N GLU A 87 -8.98 -9.55 -15.53
CA GLU A 87 -8.95 -10.96 -15.13
C GLU A 87 -7.59 -11.65 -15.37
N THR A 88 -6.59 -10.88 -15.82
CA THR A 88 -5.27 -11.43 -16.14
C THR A 88 -4.27 -11.10 -15.04
N VAL A 89 -3.59 -12.14 -14.55
CA VAL A 89 -2.48 -11.99 -13.61
C VAL A 89 -1.17 -11.87 -14.37
N TRP A 90 -0.47 -10.76 -14.15
CA TRP A 90 0.82 -10.42 -14.70
C TRP A 90 1.91 -10.52 -13.63
N ILE A 91 3.07 -11.03 -14.03
CA ILE A 91 4.22 -11.24 -13.15
C ILE A 91 5.44 -10.59 -13.80
N PRO A 92 6.12 -9.63 -13.13
CA PRO A 92 7.27 -8.96 -13.69
C PRO A 92 8.40 -9.90 -14.04
N GLN A 93 8.99 -9.64 -15.19
CA GLN A 93 10.16 -10.33 -15.67
C GLN A 93 11.34 -10.21 -14.67
N GLN A 94 11.53 -9.03 -14.07
CA GLN A 94 12.67 -8.77 -13.18
C GLN A 94 12.66 -9.67 -11.94
N ASP A 95 11.47 -9.92 -11.39
CA ASP A 95 11.30 -10.73 -10.19
C ASP A 95 11.56 -12.21 -10.53
N LEU A 96 11.07 -12.68 -11.68
CA LEU A 96 11.26 -14.04 -12.14
C LEU A 96 12.73 -14.35 -12.49
N ARG A 97 13.50 -13.40 -13.03
CA ARG A 97 14.94 -13.61 -13.33
C ARG A 97 15.78 -13.95 -12.09
N ARG A 98 15.33 -13.54 -10.91
CA ARG A 98 16.04 -13.83 -9.64
C ARG A 98 15.89 -15.30 -9.23
N ILE A 99 14.79 -15.93 -9.63
CA ILE A 99 14.40 -17.28 -9.20
C ILE A 99 14.64 -18.31 -10.30
N LEU A 100 14.28 -17.97 -11.54
CA LEU A 100 14.35 -18.87 -12.68
C LEU A 100 15.67 -18.72 -13.39
N ARG A 101 16.55 -19.72 -13.20
CA ARG A 101 17.80 -19.87 -13.95
C ARG A 101 17.79 -21.15 -14.78
N PRO A 102 18.33 -21.13 -16.02
CA PRO A 102 18.95 -19.99 -16.71
C PRO A 102 17.93 -18.94 -17.19
N ALA A 103 18.40 -17.74 -17.56
CA ALA A 103 17.54 -16.72 -18.16
C ALA A 103 16.89 -17.23 -19.47
N TRP A 104 15.81 -16.60 -19.90
CA TRP A 104 15.10 -16.99 -21.12
C TRP A 104 15.78 -16.47 -22.36
N GLY A 105 15.81 -17.31 -23.39
CA GLY A 105 16.29 -16.92 -24.70
C GLY A 105 15.27 -16.06 -25.44
N GLU A 106 15.73 -15.20 -26.34
CA GLU A 106 14.84 -14.33 -27.12
C GLU A 106 13.81 -15.12 -27.93
N ARG A 107 14.19 -16.29 -28.45
CA ARG A 107 13.29 -17.20 -29.15
C ARG A 107 12.16 -17.72 -28.24
N GLU A 108 12.46 -18.08 -26.99
CA GLU A 108 11.44 -18.52 -26.03
C GLU A 108 10.44 -17.40 -25.76
N LEU A 109 10.92 -16.17 -25.59
CA LEU A 109 10.07 -15.00 -25.34
C LEU A 109 9.18 -14.66 -26.56
N ARG A 110 9.72 -14.73 -27.78
CA ARG A 110 8.94 -14.49 -29.01
C ARG A 110 7.82 -15.53 -29.20
N LEU A 111 8.04 -16.78 -28.79
CA LEU A 111 7.03 -17.85 -28.88
C LEU A 111 5.82 -17.62 -27.96
N LEU A 112 5.98 -16.82 -26.90
CA LEU A 112 4.88 -16.49 -25.99
C LEU A 112 3.96 -15.40 -26.58
N GLY A 113 4.41 -14.63 -27.56
CA GLY A 113 3.60 -13.60 -28.21
C GLY A 113 3.02 -12.61 -27.20
N ALA A 114 1.68 -12.51 -27.15
CA ALA A 114 0.96 -11.61 -26.25
C ALA A 114 1.12 -11.95 -24.77
N ASP A 115 1.47 -13.19 -24.44
CA ASP A 115 1.67 -13.63 -23.06
C ASP A 115 2.99 -13.14 -22.44
N TYR A 116 3.84 -12.46 -23.23
CA TYR A 116 5.00 -11.72 -22.76
C TYR A 116 4.99 -10.30 -23.36
N ALA A 117 4.58 -9.32 -22.56
CA ALA A 117 4.41 -7.94 -22.99
C ALA A 117 4.69 -6.95 -21.86
N ALA A 118 4.56 -5.65 -22.15
CA ALA A 118 4.55 -4.63 -21.12
C ALA A 118 3.29 -4.81 -20.25
N ILE A 119 3.46 -4.88 -18.93
CA ILE A 119 2.34 -4.98 -18.00
C ILE A 119 1.59 -3.64 -18.03
N PRO A 120 0.26 -3.64 -18.28
CA PRO A 120 -0.52 -2.41 -18.33
C PRO A 120 -0.34 -1.56 -17.07
N GLU A 121 -0.42 -0.24 -17.21
CA GLU A 121 -0.25 0.73 -16.10
C GLU A 121 1.12 0.73 -15.41
N THR A 122 2.08 -0.06 -15.93
CA THR A 122 3.46 -0.08 -15.44
C THR A 122 4.45 0.14 -16.58
N LYS A 123 5.73 0.35 -16.23
CA LYS A 123 6.84 0.42 -17.20
C LYS A 123 7.62 -0.91 -17.29
N GLU A 124 7.07 -1.99 -16.74
CA GLU A 124 7.76 -3.27 -16.61
C GLU A 124 7.29 -4.26 -17.67
N MET A 125 8.21 -5.08 -18.19
CA MET A 125 7.87 -6.26 -18.98
C MET A 125 7.50 -7.41 -18.05
N GLY A 126 6.51 -8.20 -18.42
CA GLY A 126 6.04 -9.31 -17.60
C GLY A 126 5.46 -10.45 -18.41
N PHE A 127 5.11 -11.51 -17.69
CA PHE A 127 4.44 -12.68 -18.23
C PHE A 127 3.03 -12.73 -17.69
N THR A 128 2.08 -13.13 -18.54
CA THR A 128 0.76 -13.58 -18.06
C THR A 128 0.90 -14.91 -17.34
N GLU A 129 -0.11 -15.27 -16.53
CA GLU A 129 -0.23 -16.60 -15.94
C GLU A 129 -0.09 -17.72 -16.99
N ALA A 130 -0.75 -17.55 -18.14
CA ALA A 130 -0.73 -18.53 -19.23
C ALA A 130 0.68 -18.69 -19.82
N GLY A 131 1.33 -17.57 -20.15
CA GLY A 131 2.68 -17.58 -20.69
C GLY A 131 3.71 -18.16 -19.73
N LEU A 132 3.63 -17.78 -18.45
CA LEU A 132 4.54 -18.32 -17.44
C LEU A 132 4.34 -19.82 -17.27
N ARG A 133 3.09 -20.32 -17.28
CA ARG A 133 2.82 -21.76 -17.23
C ARG A 133 3.34 -22.50 -18.44
N GLN A 134 3.14 -21.95 -19.65
CA GLN A 134 3.66 -22.53 -20.88
C GLN A 134 5.19 -22.62 -20.84
N LEU A 135 5.85 -21.55 -20.41
CA LEU A 135 7.30 -21.48 -20.25
C LEU A 135 7.81 -22.48 -19.20
N LEU A 136 7.17 -22.56 -18.05
CA LEU A 136 7.55 -23.51 -17.01
C LEU A 136 7.31 -24.95 -17.47
N ALA A 137 6.22 -25.22 -18.19
CA ALA A 137 5.93 -26.54 -18.73
C ALA A 137 7.00 -26.99 -19.73
N SER A 138 7.39 -26.14 -20.68
CA SER A 138 8.42 -26.49 -21.67
C SER A 138 9.76 -26.80 -21.00
N ARG A 139 10.16 -25.99 -20.01
CA ARG A 139 11.45 -26.17 -19.33
C ARG A 139 11.46 -27.31 -18.30
N THR A 140 10.31 -27.65 -17.72
CA THR A 140 10.19 -28.75 -16.74
C THR A 140 9.92 -30.12 -17.38
N ALA A 141 9.51 -30.17 -18.66
CA ALA A 141 9.31 -31.41 -19.39
C ALA A 141 10.63 -32.16 -19.73
N HIS A 142 11.76 -31.46 -19.73
CA HIS A 142 13.06 -32.07 -20.00
C HIS A 142 13.56 -32.89 -18.79
N ARG A 143 14.19 -34.06 -19.05
CA ARG A 143 14.75 -34.95 -18.00
C ARG A 143 15.78 -34.29 -17.07
N ARG A 144 16.34 -33.13 -17.44
CA ARG A 144 17.29 -32.34 -16.64
C ARG A 144 16.65 -31.06 -16.06
N ALA A 145 15.34 -31.07 -15.86
CA ALA A 145 14.62 -29.94 -15.28
C ALA A 145 15.20 -29.54 -13.93
N ASN A 146 15.46 -28.25 -13.75
CA ASN A 146 15.96 -27.71 -12.50
C ASN A 146 14.92 -27.90 -11.38
N TYR A 147 15.32 -28.54 -10.28
CA TYR A 147 14.48 -28.78 -9.11
C TYR A 147 13.83 -27.50 -8.57
N GLN A 148 14.57 -26.38 -8.54
CA GLN A 148 14.05 -25.09 -8.09
C GLN A 148 12.87 -24.62 -8.94
N MET A 149 12.91 -24.86 -10.26
CA MET A 149 11.86 -24.48 -11.20
C MET A 149 10.61 -25.36 -11.05
N ILE A 150 10.79 -26.65 -10.76
CA ILE A 150 9.69 -27.57 -10.43
C ILE A 150 9.00 -27.12 -9.13
N ARG A 151 9.78 -26.79 -8.09
CA ARG A 151 9.25 -26.23 -6.84
C ARG A 151 8.51 -24.92 -7.07
N PHE A 152 9.10 -24.02 -7.85
CA PHE A 152 8.49 -22.74 -8.19
C PHE A 152 7.16 -22.92 -8.92
N LYS A 153 7.11 -23.80 -9.93
CA LYS A 153 5.87 -24.14 -10.64
C LYS A 153 4.79 -24.65 -9.68
N ARG A 154 5.14 -25.61 -8.81
CA ARG A 154 4.21 -26.16 -7.82
C ARG A 154 3.69 -25.08 -6.88
N TRP A 155 4.57 -24.26 -6.32
CA TRP A 155 4.21 -23.15 -5.45
C TRP A 155 3.31 -22.13 -6.16
N LEU A 156 3.65 -21.77 -7.40
CA LEU A 156 2.87 -20.84 -8.21
C LEU A 156 1.43 -21.35 -8.40
N ASP A 157 1.26 -22.62 -8.71
CA ASP A 157 -0.04 -23.24 -8.99
C ASP A 157 -0.88 -23.52 -7.73
N THR A 158 -0.23 -23.88 -6.62
CA THR A 158 -0.93 -24.32 -5.40
C THR A 158 -1.13 -23.21 -4.38
N GLU A 159 -0.23 -22.22 -4.33
CA GLU A 159 -0.22 -21.19 -3.30
C GLU A 159 -0.43 -19.79 -3.91
N ALA A 160 0.41 -19.37 -4.86
CA ALA A 160 0.39 -17.96 -5.29
C ALA A 160 -0.84 -17.61 -6.14
N LEU A 161 -1.02 -18.25 -7.30
CA LEU A 161 -2.09 -17.90 -8.25
C LEU A 161 -3.51 -18.05 -7.66
N PRO A 162 -3.85 -19.13 -6.92
CA PRO A 162 -5.17 -19.24 -6.30
C PRO A 162 -5.47 -18.09 -5.32
N ASN A 163 -4.46 -17.66 -4.56
CA ASN A 163 -4.61 -16.55 -3.61
C ASN A 163 -4.71 -15.20 -4.32
N VAL A 164 -3.92 -14.96 -5.38
CA VAL A 164 -4.02 -13.74 -6.19
C VAL A 164 -5.41 -13.60 -6.81
N LYS A 165 -5.99 -14.70 -7.32
CA LYS A 165 -7.31 -14.67 -7.96
C LYS A 165 -8.44 -14.35 -7.01
N ARG A 166 -8.33 -14.78 -5.74
CA ARG A 166 -9.32 -14.52 -4.68
C ARG A 166 -9.36 -13.07 -4.22
N LEU A 167 -8.36 -12.26 -4.58
CA LEU A 167 -8.33 -10.86 -4.20
C LEU A 167 -9.35 -10.06 -5.04
N PRO A 168 -10.12 -9.17 -4.40
CA PRO A 168 -11.01 -8.27 -5.12
C PRO A 168 -10.17 -7.31 -5.98
N SER A 169 -10.64 -7.02 -7.19
CA SER A 169 -9.93 -6.16 -8.16
C SER A 169 -9.71 -4.74 -7.64
N SER A 170 -10.44 -4.31 -6.60
CA SER A 170 -10.27 -3.04 -5.90
C SER A 170 -9.09 -3.00 -4.92
N ALA A 171 -8.44 -4.13 -4.64
CA ALA A 171 -7.31 -4.23 -3.73
C ALA A 171 -5.95 -4.35 -4.46
N LEU A 172 -5.95 -4.40 -5.79
CA LEU A 172 -4.77 -4.71 -6.62
C LEU A 172 -4.39 -3.62 -7.60
#